data_AF-A0A8H4W777-F1
#
_entry.id   AF-A0A8H4W777-F1
#
_cell.length_a   1.000
_cell.length_b   1.000
_cell.length_c   1.000
_cell.angle_alpha   90.00
_cell.angle_beta   90.00
_cell.angle_gamma   90.00
#
_symmetry.space_group_name_H-M   'P 1'
#
loop_
_entity.id
_entity.type
_entity.pdbx_description
1 polymer ?
#
loop_
_entity_poly.entity_id
_entity_poly.type
_entity_poly.pdbx_seq_one_letter_code
_entity_poly.pdbx_strand_id
1 'polypeptide(L)'
;MSDTSAQRGAWVTLLTQESYLLGVVLLAYSLHKQNSRYPLIILYTPSLPSSTALALSREAALTNAFLIPTKMLQPKEQRETLIAERSKDTWTKLHVGIEEYG
;
A
#
# COMPACT_ATOMS: atom_id res chain seq x y z
N MET A 1 -21.69 16.29 23.07
CA MET A 1 -20.56 15.42 23.41
C MET A 1 -20.32 14.51 22.22
N SER A 2 -19.43 14.92 21.32
CA SER A 2 -19.17 14.23 20.06
C SER A 2 -18.08 13.17 20.26
N ASP A 3 -18.52 11.93 20.39
CA ASP A 3 -17.66 10.76 20.45
C ASP A 3 -17.05 10.54 19.05
N THR A 4 -15.90 11.16 18.80
CA THR A 4 -15.11 10.89 17.60
C THR A 4 -14.37 9.60 17.87
N SER A 5 -14.99 8.46 17.56
CA SER A 5 -14.28 7.19 17.46
C SER A 5 -13.07 7.43 16.56
N ALA A 6 -11.87 7.49 17.14
CA ALA A 6 -10.64 7.80 16.42
C ALA A 6 -10.49 6.79 15.29
N GLN A 7 -10.81 7.19 14.06
CA GLN A 7 -10.83 6.27 12.94
C GLN A 7 -9.37 5.93 12.61
N ARG A 8 -8.91 4.78 13.11
CA ARG A 8 -7.54 4.28 12.90
C ARG A 8 -7.46 3.62 11.54
N GLY A 9 -7.21 4.42 10.50
CA GLY A 9 -6.97 3.95 9.14
C GLY A 9 -5.53 4.20 8.71
N ALA A 10 -5.04 3.40 7.76
CA ALA A 10 -3.78 3.61 7.07
C ALA A 10 -3.91 3.15 5.62
N TRP A 11 -3.23 3.85 4.72
CA TRP A 11 -2.96 3.33 3.38
C TRP A 11 -1.82 2.33 3.47
N VAL A 12 -1.88 1.21 2.77
CA VAL A 12 -0.81 0.21 2.78
C VAL A 12 -0.44 -0.15 1.35
N THR A 13 0.84 -0.18 1.04
CA THR A 13 1.37 -0.64 -0.24
C THR A 13 2.59 -1.54 -0.02
N LEU A 14 2.90 -2.37 -1.01
CA LEU A 14 3.99 -3.33 -0.96
C LEU A 14 4.95 -3.10 -2.14
N LEU A 15 6.22 -2.91 -1.82
CA LEU A 15 7.32 -2.76 -2.77
C LEU A 15 8.22 -4.01 -2.76
N THR A 16 8.06 -4.87 -3.77
CA THR A 16 8.85 -6.10 -3.90
C THR A 16 9.99 -5.99 -4.91
N GLN A 17 9.92 -5.04 -5.84
CA GLN A 17 10.89 -4.84 -6.92
C GLN A 17 11.16 -3.36 -7.14
N GLU A 18 12.37 -3.03 -7.59
CA GLU A 18 12.79 -1.65 -7.84
C GLU A 18 11.95 -0.94 -8.92
N SER A 19 11.46 -1.68 -9.92
CA SER A 19 10.60 -1.13 -10.99
C SER A 19 9.32 -0.47 -10.47
N TYR A 20 8.85 -0.84 -9.27
CA TYR A 20 7.68 -0.26 -8.63
C TYR A 20 7.99 0.98 -7.77
N LEU A 21 9.28 1.35 -7.62
CA LEU A 21 9.70 2.48 -6.78
C LEU A 21 8.98 3.76 -7.19
N LEU A 22 8.96 4.07 -8.49
CA LEU A 22 8.33 5.28 -9.00
C LEU A 22 6.84 5.38 -8.64
N GLY A 23 6.12 4.25 -8.70
CA GLY A 23 4.70 4.19 -8.33
C GLY A 23 4.47 4.45 -6.85
N VAL A 24 5.31 3.88 -5.98
CA VAL A 24 5.23 4.10 -4.53
C VAL A 24 5.55 5.55 -4.16
N VAL A 25 6.58 6.14 -4.77
CA VAL A 25 6.93 7.55 -4.57
C VAL A 25 5.79 8.46 -5.01
N LEU A 26 5.23 8.22 -6.20
CA LEU A 26 4.11 9.01 -6.70
C LEU A 26 2.86 8.89 -5.82
N LEU A 27 2.61 7.69 -5.26
CA LEU A 27 1.51 7.47 -4.31
C LEU A 27 1.73 8.26 -3.02
N ALA A 28 2.92 8.19 -2.43
CA ALA A 28 3.27 8.92 -1.21
C ALA A 28 3.13 10.43 -1.42
N TYR A 29 3.67 10.95 -2.53
CA TYR A 29 3.54 12.34 -2.92
C TYR A 29 2.08 12.77 -3.10
N SER A 30 1.29 11.96 -3.82
CA SER A 30 -0.13 12.25 -4.08
C SER A 30 -0.94 12.33 -2.79
N LEU A 31 -0.76 11.36 -1.88
CA LEU A 31 -1.44 11.34 -0.59
C LEU A 31 -1.04 12.52 0.30
N HIS A 32 0.24 12.88 0.30
CA HIS A 32 0.74 14.03 1.03
C HIS A 32 0.16 15.34 0.48
N LYS A 33 0.20 15.53 -0.84
CA LYS A 33 -0.34 16.71 -1.52
C LYS A 33 -1.83 16.92 -1.25
N GLN A 34 -2.60 15.84 -1.11
CA GLN A 34 -4.02 15.90 -0.80
C GLN A 34 -4.33 15.99 0.70
N ASN A 35 -3.32 16.19 1.55
CA ASN A 35 -3.47 16.23 3.01
C ASN A 35 -4.22 15.01 3.55
N SER A 36 -3.82 13.80 3.10
CA SER A 36 -4.43 12.55 3.55
C SER A 36 -4.53 12.50 5.08
N ARG A 37 -5.74 12.22 5.59
CA ARG A 37 -6.01 11.99 7.02
C ARG A 37 -5.24 10.78 7.56
N TYR A 38 -4.96 9.79 6.71
CA TYR A 38 -4.34 8.53 7.10
C TYR A 38 -2.89 8.47 6.62
N PRO A 39 -1.97 7.91 7.42
CA PRO A 39 -0.60 7.70 7.00
C PRO A 39 -0.51 6.63 5.90
N LEU A 40 0.60 6.64 5.16
CA LEU A 40 0.95 5.57 4.22
C LEU A 40 1.97 4.63 4.85
N ILE A 41 1.70 3.33 4.83
CA ILE A 41 2.63 2.28 5.25
C ILE A 41 3.18 1.62 3.98
N ILE A 42 4.49 1.69 3.81
CA ILE A 42 5.20 1.07 2.70
C ILE A 42 5.92 -0.16 3.25
N LEU A 43 5.38 -1.32 2.92
CA LEU A 43 6.04 -2.60 3.16
C LEU A 43 7.09 -2.79 2.07
N TYR A 44 8.33 -3.10 2.44
CA TYR A 44 9.40 -3.32 1.45
C TYR A 44 10.25 -4.54 1.78
N THR A 45 10.82 -5.17 0.76
CA THR A 45 11.74 -6.30 0.95
C THR A 45 13.17 -5.80 1.21
N PRO A 46 13.87 -6.29 2.25
CA PRO A 46 15.27 -5.93 2.51
C PRO A 46 16.25 -6.32 1.40
N SER A 47 15.85 -7.16 0.44
CA SER A 47 16.65 -7.54 -0.73
C SER A 47 16.72 -6.46 -1.81
N LEU A 48 15.98 -5.36 -1.67
CA LEU A 48 16.03 -4.24 -2.60
C LEU A 48 17.41 -3.55 -2.56
N PRO A 49 17.86 -2.98 -3.69
CA PRO A 49 19.09 -2.19 -3.73
C PRO A 49 19.10 -1.07 -2.68
N SER A 50 20.29 -0.77 -2.15
CA SER A 50 20.47 0.31 -1.16
C SER A 50 20.04 1.68 -1.70
N SER A 51 20.20 1.90 -3.01
CA SER A 51 19.69 3.09 -3.72
C SER A 51 18.17 3.23 -3.60
N THR A 52 17.43 2.14 -3.81
CA THR A 52 15.97 2.07 -3.69
C THR A 52 15.53 2.36 -2.26
N ALA A 53 16.18 1.73 -1.27
CA ALA A 53 15.87 1.95 0.14
C ALA A 53 16.14 3.39 0.59
N LEU A 54 17.24 3.99 0.12
CA LEU A 54 17.58 5.38 0.40
C LEU A 54 16.56 6.35 -0.20
N ALA A 55 16.13 6.11 -1.45
CA ALA A 55 15.11 6.91 -2.11
C ALA A 55 13.78 6.87 -1.32
N LEU A 56 13.32 5.68 -0.93
CA LEU A 56 12.14 5.52 -0.09
C LEU A 56 12.28 6.24 1.25
N SER A 57 13.45 6.14 1.89
CA SER A 57 13.68 6.81 3.18
C SER A 57 13.61 8.32 3.06
N ARG A 58 14.10 8.89 1.95
CA ARG A 58 13.98 10.34 1.69
C ARG A 58 12.53 10.76 1.48
N GLU A 59 11.79 10.00 0.68
CA GLU A 59 10.37 10.28 0.45
C GLU A 59 9.53 10.12 1.71
N ALA A 60 9.80 9.10 2.52
CA ALA A 60 9.13 8.92 3.81
C ALA A 60 9.45 10.05 4.81
N ALA A 61 10.63 10.68 4.73
CA ALA A 61 10.95 11.84 5.56
C ALA A 61 10.23 13.12 5.12
N LEU A 62 9.81 13.21 3.85
CA LEU A 62 9.10 14.36 3.29
C LEU A 62 7.58 14.20 3.33
N THR A 63 7.08 12.98 3.52
CA THR A 63 5.66 12.64 3.48
C THR A 63 5.21 12.02 4.80
N ASN A 64 3.90 11.82 4.98
CA ASN A 64 3.37 11.08 6.14
C ASN A 64 3.43 9.55 5.90
N ALA A 65 4.59 9.06 5.46
CA ALA A 65 4.79 7.66 5.11
C ALA A 65 5.75 6.96 6.09
N PHE A 66 5.48 5.68 6.36
CA PHE A 66 6.26 4.83 7.25
C PHE A 66 6.79 3.63 6.47
N LEU A 67 8.07 3.34 6.61
CA LEU A 67 8.71 2.18 6.00
C LEU A 67 8.73 1.02 6.98
N ILE A 68 8.23 -0.15 6.56
CA ILE A 68 8.28 -1.37 7.35
C ILE A 68 8.98 -2.45 6.52
N PRO A 69 10.15 -2.95 6.96
CA PRO A 69 10.78 -4.09 6.30
C PRO A 69 9.92 -5.33 6.51
N THR A 70 9.66 -6.06 5.44
CA THR A 70 8.90 -7.31 5.49
C THR A 70 9.71 -8.45 4.92
N LYS A 71 9.62 -9.63 5.55
CA LYS A 71 10.17 -10.85 4.96
C LYS A 71 9.30 -11.19 3.76
N MET A 72 9.94 -11.40 2.60
CA MET A 72 9.27 -11.90 1.42
C MET A 72 8.57 -13.21 1.80
N LEU A 73 7.24 -13.18 1.90
CA LEU A 73 6.45 -14.39 1.88
C LEU A 73 6.54 -14.89 0.44
N GLN A 74 7.61 -15.64 0.15
CA GLN A 74 7.59 -16.50 -1.02
C GLN A 74 6.30 -17.31 -0.92
N PRO A 75 5.42 -17.27 -1.93
CA PRO A 75 4.31 -18.19 -1.96
C PRO A 75 4.94 -19.58 -1.88
N LYS A 76 4.81 -20.26 -0.73
CA LYS A 76 4.94 -21.71 -0.71
C LYS A 76 3.97 -22.17 -1.79
N GLU A 77 4.45 -22.93 -2.76
CA GLU A 77 3.71 -23.48 -3.90
C GLU A 77 2.37 -24.08 -3.44
N GLN A 78 1.34 -23.24 -3.36
CA GLN A 78 -0.08 -23.57 -3.15
C GLN A 78 -0.92 -22.30 -3.13
N ARG A 79 -1.02 -21.65 -4.29
CA ARG A 79 -2.20 -20.93 -4.82
C ARG A 79 -1.76 -20.17 -6.07
N GLU A 80 -1.44 -20.94 -7.10
CA GLU A 80 -1.69 -20.54 -8.49
C GLU A 80 -3.17 -20.14 -8.56
N THR A 81 -3.49 -18.84 -8.57
CA THR A 81 -4.79 -18.24 -8.98
C THR A 81 -4.95 -16.76 -8.61
N LEU A 82 -3.89 -15.98 -8.35
CA LEU A 82 -4.11 -14.57 -7.95
C LEU A 82 -3.32 -13.50 -8.70
N ILE A 83 -2.45 -13.84 -9.65
CA ILE A 83 -1.76 -12.81 -10.42
C ILE A 83 -1.66 -13.21 -11.89
N ALA A 84 -2.26 -12.36 -12.73
CA ALA A 84 -2.08 -12.25 -14.18
C ALA A 84 -3.00 -13.07 -15.12
N GLU A 85 -4.32 -12.90 -15.04
CA GLU A 85 -5.17 -13.08 -16.23
C GLU A 85 -6.52 -12.33 -16.21
N ARG A 86 -6.58 -11.08 -15.74
CA ARG A 86 -7.83 -10.27 -15.85
C ARG A 86 -7.68 -8.84 -16.34
N SER A 87 -6.71 -8.62 -17.22
CA SER A 87 -6.93 -7.67 -18.33
C SER A 87 -7.97 -8.30 -19.27
N LYS A 88 -9.23 -8.41 -18.81
CA LYS A 88 -10.40 -8.80 -19.59
C LYS A 88 -11.61 -8.43 -18.75
N ASP A 89 -12.23 -7.33 -19.19
CA ASP A 89 -13.61 -6.97 -18.92
C ASP A 89 -13.90 -6.29 -17.58
N THR A 90 -13.99 -4.95 -17.64
CA THR A 90 -15.24 -4.19 -17.47
C THR A 90 -16.39 -4.96 -16.79
N TRP A 91 -17.05 -4.32 -15.81
CA TRP A 91 -18.18 -4.80 -14.99
C TRP A 91 -17.73 -5.70 -13.82
N THR A 92 -17.70 -5.23 -12.56
CA THR A 92 -18.91 -5.00 -11.74
C THR A 92 -18.67 -3.84 -10.77
N LYS A 93 -19.10 -2.66 -11.21
CA LYS A 93 -19.53 -1.56 -10.34
C LYS A 93 -20.86 -1.99 -9.71
N LEU A 94 -21.04 -1.83 -8.39
CA LEU A 94 -22.22 -2.24 -7.60
C LEU A 94 -22.49 -3.75 -7.53
N HIS A 95 -22.34 -4.37 -6.35
CA HIS A 95 -23.40 -5.23 -5.77
C HIS A 95 -23.03 -5.71 -4.35
N VAL A 96 -23.61 -5.06 -3.32
CA VAL A 96 -24.01 -5.69 -2.04
C VAL A 96 -22.88 -5.97 -1.03
N GLY A 97 -23.02 -5.67 0.25
CA GLY A 97 -24.15 -5.17 1.02
C GLY A 97 -23.71 -4.87 2.45
N ILE A 98 -24.48 -3.99 3.08
CA ILE A 98 -24.42 -3.61 4.50
C ILE A 98 -24.75 -4.85 5.34
N GLU A 99 -23.86 -5.27 6.25
CA GLU A 99 -24.09 -6.18 7.39
C GLU A 99 -22.78 -6.14 8.22
N GLU A 100 -22.71 -5.85 9.52
CA GLU A 100 -23.73 -5.68 10.55
C GLU A 100 -23.22 -4.75 11.66
N TYR A 101 -24.15 -3.97 12.19
CA TYR A 101 -24.17 -3.62 13.61
C TYR A 101 -24.63 -4.86 14.38
N GLY A 102 -23.75 -5.40 15.22
CA GLY A 102 -24.05 -6.28 16.33
C GLY A 102 -23.21 -5.86 17.53
#